data_AF-A0A377K9S6-F1
#
_entry.id   AF-A0A377K9S6-F1
#
_cell.length_a   1.000
_cell.length_b   1.000
_cell.length_c   1.000
_cell.angle_alpha   90.00
_cell.angle_beta   90.00
_cell.angle_gamma   90.00
#
_symmetry.space_group_name_H-M   'P 1'
#
loop_
_entity.id
_entity.type
_entity.pdbx_description
1 polymer ?
#
loop_
_entity_poly.entity_id
_entity_poly.type
_entity_poly.pdbx_seq_one_letter_code
_entity_poly.pdbx_strand_id
1 'polypeptide(L)'
;MIPDDSLRQRFRQQLEKNSITSPNLFGVWGIILAYQHGLPWLDALNGYLQGNARYLADALQTHFPAWKMMTPESSYLAWIDVSADESSATQLTQHFARQAVVVIEDGSHYVQNGENYLQINFGSQRYWLERSTNRMQ
;
A
#
# COMPACT_ATOMS: atom_id res chain seq x y z
N MET A 1 -12.42 -7.15 17.79
CA MET A 1 -13.48 -7.40 18.78
C MET A 1 -13.84 -6.06 19.43
N ILE A 2 -15.12 -5.74 19.66
CA ILE A 2 -15.53 -4.55 20.43
C ILE A 2 -15.82 -5.03 21.86
N PRO A 3 -14.91 -4.82 22.83
CA PRO A 3 -15.05 -5.40 24.16
C PRO A 3 -16.22 -4.80 24.94
N ASP A 4 -16.47 -3.49 24.78
CA ASP A 4 -17.60 -2.80 25.41
C ASP A 4 -18.94 -3.29 24.82
N ASP A 5 -19.78 -3.85 25.69
CA ASP A 5 -21.06 -4.45 25.31
C ASP A 5 -22.06 -3.42 24.76
N SER A 6 -22.12 -2.24 25.38
CA SER A 6 -23.03 -1.16 24.98
C SER A 6 -22.65 -0.62 23.60
N LEU A 7 -21.35 -0.43 23.36
CA LEU A 7 -20.82 0.02 22.08
C LEU A 7 -21.00 -1.06 21.01
N ARG A 8 -20.75 -2.34 21.36
CA ARG A 8 -20.95 -3.47 20.45
C ARG A 8 -22.40 -3.60 20.01
N GLN A 9 -23.35 -3.39 20.92
CA GLN A 9 -24.78 -3.43 20.60
C GLN A 9 -25.17 -2.27 19.68
N ARG A 10 -24.74 -1.04 19.99
CA ARG A 10 -24.98 0.13 19.14
C ARG A 10 -24.42 -0.05 17.74
N PHE A 11 -23.21 -0.60 17.62
CA PHE A 11 -22.58 -0.90 16.34
C PHE A 11 -23.38 -1.94 15.54
N ARG A 12 -23.81 -3.04 16.18
CA ARG A 12 -24.64 -4.08 15.54
C ARG A 12 -25.97 -3.55 15.02
N GLN A 13 -26.66 -2.73 15.82
CA GLN A 13 -27.90 -2.08 15.40
C GLN A 13 -27.69 -1.22 14.13
N GLN A 14 -26.55 -0.53 14.02
CA GLN A 14 -26.24 0.25 12.83
C GLN A 14 -25.96 -0.63 11.60
N LEU A 15 -25.28 -1.77 11.78
CA LEU A 15 -25.07 -2.74 10.69
C LEU A 15 -26.38 -3.32 10.18
N GLU A 16 -27.30 -3.69 11.08
CA GLU A 16 -28.63 -4.18 10.73
C GLU A 16 -29.44 -3.14 9.94
N LYS A 17 -29.45 -1.88 10.40
CA LYS A 17 -30.08 -0.77 9.66
C LYS A 17 -29.50 -0.57 8.26
N ASN A 18 -28.20 -0.83 8.10
CA ASN A 18 -27.51 -0.75 6.81
C ASN A 18 -27.60 -2.04 5.98
N SER A 19 -28.36 -3.06 6.42
CA SER A 19 -28.47 -4.38 5.78
C SER A 19 -27.14 -5.14 5.65
N ILE A 20 -26.16 -4.84 6.51
CA ILE A 20 -24.86 -5.53 6.60
C ILE A 20 -24.98 -6.62 7.67
N THR A 21 -25.74 -7.67 7.36
CA THR A 21 -26.16 -8.65 8.37
C THR A 21 -25.47 -10.01 8.24
N SER A 22 -25.08 -10.41 7.03
CA SER A 22 -24.46 -11.72 6.79
C SER A 22 -23.30 -11.62 5.80
N PRO A 23 -22.11 -12.15 6.13
CA PRO A 23 -21.04 -12.31 5.15
C PRO A 23 -21.45 -13.33 4.08
N ASN A 24 -20.87 -13.20 2.88
CA ASN A 24 -21.03 -14.21 1.85
C ASN A 24 -20.35 -15.53 2.27
N LEU A 25 -20.84 -16.65 1.74
CA LEU A 25 -20.40 -18.00 2.11
C LEU A 25 -18.88 -18.20 1.96
N PHE A 26 -18.30 -17.72 0.87
CA PHE A 26 -16.87 -17.85 0.62
C PHE A 26 -16.03 -16.96 1.54
N GLY A 27 -16.54 -15.78 1.90
CA GLY A 27 -15.89 -14.86 2.84
C GLY A 27 -15.75 -15.47 4.23
N VAL A 28 -16.77 -16.19 4.71
CA VAL A 28 -16.72 -16.91 5.99
C VAL A 28 -15.58 -17.93 5.99
N TRP A 29 -15.55 -18.81 4.99
CA TRP A 29 -14.51 -19.83 4.88
C TRP A 29 -13.12 -19.24 4.64
N GLY A 30 -13.02 -18.21 3.81
CA GLY A 30 -11.75 -17.51 3.54
C GLY A 30 -11.15 -16.93 4.81
N ILE A 31 -11.95 -16.27 5.66
CA ILE A 31 -11.49 -15.71 6.94
C ILE A 31 -11.08 -16.83 7.91
N ILE A 32 -11.89 -17.88 8.04
CA ILE A 32 -11.59 -19.00 8.95
C ILE A 32 -10.25 -19.65 8.57
N LEU A 33 -10.08 -20.02 7.31
CA LEU A 33 -8.88 -20.71 6.84
C LEU A 33 -7.66 -19.79 6.87
N ALA A 34 -7.80 -18.50 6.54
CA ALA A 34 -6.72 -17.53 6.64
C ALA A 34 -6.20 -17.40 8.07
N TYR A 35 -7.09 -17.29 9.07
CA TYR A 35 -6.65 -17.17 10.48
C TYR A 35 -6.17 -18.49 11.09
N GLN A 36 -6.68 -19.64 10.64
CA GLN A 36 -6.26 -20.94 11.17
C GLN A 36 -4.96 -21.46 10.54
N HIS A 37 -4.72 -21.16 9.26
CA HIS A 37 -3.66 -21.80 8.48
C HIS A 37 -2.75 -20.81 7.73
N GLY A 38 -3.07 -19.51 7.72
CA GLY A 38 -2.34 -18.51 6.92
C GLY A 38 -1.01 -18.06 7.50
N LEU A 39 -0.70 -18.37 8.77
CA LEU A 39 0.50 -17.87 9.44
C LEU A 39 1.81 -18.18 8.70
N PRO A 40 2.08 -19.42 8.24
CA PRO A 40 3.32 -19.72 7.52
C PRO A 40 3.45 -18.95 6.20
N TRP A 41 2.33 -18.72 5.50
CA TRP A 41 2.31 -17.91 4.29
C TRP A 41 2.56 -16.43 4.60
N LEU A 42 1.96 -15.92 5.68
CA LEU A 42 2.13 -14.54 6.13
C LEU A 42 3.59 -14.27 6.51
N ASP A 43 4.24 -15.18 7.23
CA ASP A 43 5.65 -15.05 7.62
C ASP A 43 6.56 -15.02 6.37
N ALA A 44 6.32 -15.91 5.40
CA ALA A 44 7.03 -15.92 4.14
C ALA A 44 6.78 -14.62 3.33
N LEU A 45 5.54 -14.14 3.30
CA LEU A 45 5.17 -12.89 2.64
C LEU A 45 5.88 -11.70 3.30
N ASN A 46 5.92 -11.62 4.63
CA ASN A 46 6.60 -10.54 5.33
C ASN A 46 8.09 -10.49 4.98
N GLY A 47 8.77 -11.64 4.93
CA GLY A 47 10.15 -11.72 4.48
C GLY A 47 10.32 -11.24 3.03
N TYR A 48 9.40 -11.65 2.14
CA TYR A 48 9.39 -11.23 0.74
C TYR A 48 9.19 -9.72 0.57
N LEU A 49 8.20 -9.15 1.27
CA LEU A 49 7.88 -7.72 1.25
C LEU A 49 9.01 -6.88 1.82
N GLN A 50 9.68 -7.35 2.87
CA GLN A 50 10.87 -6.68 3.41
C GLN A 50 12.00 -6.66 2.37
N GLY A 51 12.18 -7.75 1.64
CA GLY A 51 13.05 -7.77 0.46
C GLY A 51 12.64 -6.73 -0.56
N ASN A 52 11.34 -6.66 -0.90
CA ASN A 52 10.80 -5.70 -1.86
C ASN A 52 11.05 -4.24 -1.46
N ALA A 53 10.83 -3.90 -0.20
CA ALA A 53 11.10 -2.58 0.35
C ALA A 53 12.58 -2.20 0.25
N ARG A 54 13.51 -3.11 0.57
CA ARG A 54 14.97 -2.86 0.47
C ARG A 54 15.39 -2.53 -0.95
N TYR A 55 15.02 -3.37 -1.91
CA TYR A 55 15.29 -3.11 -3.32
C TYR A 55 14.71 -1.77 -3.79
N LEU A 56 13.47 -1.44 -3.39
CA LEU A 56 12.87 -0.18 -3.82
C LEU A 56 13.69 1.00 -3.28
N ALA A 57 14.11 0.95 -2.00
CA ALA A 57 14.98 1.97 -1.43
C ALA A 57 16.31 2.08 -2.19
N ASP A 58 16.96 0.95 -2.52
CA ASP A 58 18.22 0.92 -3.28
C ASP A 58 18.05 1.48 -4.71
N ALA A 59 16.95 1.10 -5.39
CA ALA A 59 16.62 1.58 -6.72
C ALA A 59 16.34 3.10 -6.73
N LEU A 60 15.60 3.59 -5.73
CA LEU A 60 15.35 5.03 -5.56
C LEU A 60 16.65 5.78 -5.29
N GLN A 61 17.51 5.28 -4.41
CA GLN A 61 18.81 5.90 -4.14
C GLN A 61 19.70 5.97 -5.40
N THR A 62 19.62 4.95 -6.26
CA THR A 62 20.45 4.87 -7.48
C THR A 62 19.92 5.75 -8.61
N HIS A 63 18.60 5.75 -8.84
CA HIS A 63 17.99 6.37 -10.01
C HIS A 63 17.33 7.72 -9.73
N PHE A 64 16.89 7.95 -8.48
CA PHE A 64 16.20 9.17 -8.05
C PHE A 64 16.80 9.68 -6.73
N PRO A 65 18.09 10.07 -6.71
CA PRO A 65 18.83 10.36 -5.47
C PRO A 65 18.25 11.52 -4.64
N ALA A 66 17.41 12.38 -5.24
CA ALA A 66 16.70 13.45 -4.54
C ALA A 66 15.46 12.94 -3.77
N TRP A 67 14.89 11.80 -4.15
CA TRP A 67 13.68 11.24 -3.55
C TRP A 67 14.01 10.50 -2.26
N LYS A 68 13.18 10.70 -1.23
CA LYS A 68 13.40 10.11 0.10
C LYS A 68 12.25 9.19 0.48
N MET A 69 12.51 7.89 0.41
CA MET A 69 11.58 6.90 0.90
C MET A 69 11.60 6.85 2.44
N MET A 70 10.44 6.97 3.07
CA MET A 70 10.29 6.67 4.49
C MET A 70 10.51 5.18 4.73
N THR A 71 11.28 4.81 5.76
CA THR A 71 11.50 3.40 6.11
C THR A 71 10.17 2.78 6.55
N PRO A 72 9.64 1.76 5.84
CA PRO A 72 8.36 1.18 6.21
C PRO A 72 8.50 0.27 7.43
N GLU A 73 7.77 0.59 8.50
CA GLU A 73 7.62 -0.29 9.68
C GLU A 73 6.39 -1.21 9.57
N SER A 74 5.47 -0.88 8.66
CA SER A 74 4.27 -1.67 8.37
C SER A 74 3.77 -1.40 6.95
N SER A 75 2.78 -2.18 6.52
CA SER A 75 2.18 -2.13 5.18
C SER A 75 3.12 -2.56 4.05
N TYR A 76 2.58 -2.61 2.84
CA TYR A 76 3.29 -2.85 1.58
C TYR A 76 3.25 -1.63 0.64
N LEU A 77 2.98 -0.45 1.21
CA LEU A 77 2.86 0.83 0.52
C LEU A 77 4.00 1.74 0.99
N ALA A 78 4.92 2.07 0.09
CA ALA A 78 6.01 2.99 0.35
C ALA A 78 5.51 4.43 0.24
N TRP A 79 5.98 5.29 1.13
CA TRP A 79 5.72 6.72 1.11
C TRP A 79 7.02 7.46 0.81
N ILE A 80 7.05 8.22 -0.27
CA ILE A 80 8.27 8.77 -0.86
C ILE A 80 8.12 10.28 -0.97
N ASP A 81 8.96 11.02 -0.25
CA ASP A 81 9.08 12.47 -0.34
C ASP A 81 9.84 12.84 -1.63
N VAL A 82 9.18 13.60 -2.48
CA VAL A 82 9.71 14.13 -3.75
C VAL A 82 9.80 15.66 -3.73
N SER A 83 9.75 16.30 -2.55
CA SER A 83 9.83 17.77 -2.42
C SER A 83 11.13 18.41 -2.94
N ALA A 84 12.18 17.61 -3.15
CA ALA A 84 13.43 18.03 -3.77
C ALA A 84 13.41 17.94 -5.31
N ASP A 85 12.34 17.39 -5.90
CA ASP A 85 12.10 17.38 -7.34
C ASP A 85 11.50 18.73 -7.78
N GLU A 86 11.73 19.13 -9.03
CA GLU A 86 11.13 20.34 -9.60
C GLU A 86 9.64 20.13 -9.92
N SER A 87 9.23 18.88 -10.11
CA SER A 87 7.86 18.49 -10.42
C SER A 87 7.09 18.15 -9.15
N SER A 88 5.80 18.48 -9.12
CA SER A 88 4.91 18.01 -8.06
C SER A 88 4.65 16.50 -8.16
N ALA A 89 4.21 15.87 -7.06
CA ALA A 89 3.81 14.46 -7.08
C ALA A 89 2.76 14.17 -8.16
N THR A 90 1.77 15.06 -8.33
CA THR A 90 0.74 14.95 -9.37
C THR A 90 1.33 14.97 -10.78
N GLN A 91 2.33 15.83 -11.04
CA GLN A 91 2.98 15.89 -12.35
C GLN A 91 3.78 14.63 -12.63
N LEU A 92 4.50 14.12 -11.63
CA LEU A 92 5.26 12.88 -11.71
C LEU A 92 4.34 11.68 -11.97
N THR A 93 3.22 11.53 -11.25
CA THR A 93 2.28 10.42 -11.46
C THR A 93 1.68 10.44 -12.87
N GLN A 94 1.30 11.62 -13.36
CA GLN A 94 0.80 11.79 -14.74
C GLN A 94 1.89 11.49 -15.79
N HIS A 95 3.13 11.92 -15.53
CA HIS A 95 4.26 11.64 -16.41
C HIS A 95 4.51 10.13 -16.51
N PHE A 96 4.66 9.44 -15.38
CA PHE A 96 4.91 8.00 -15.38
C PHE A 96 3.76 7.19 -15.98
N ALA A 97 2.51 7.58 -15.73
CA ALA A 97 1.36 6.90 -16.32
C ALA A 97 1.36 6.98 -17.85
N ARG A 98 1.73 8.15 -18.40
CA ARG A 98 1.67 8.41 -19.85
C ARG A 98 2.92 7.96 -20.60
N GLN A 99 4.10 8.19 -20.03
CA GLN A 99 5.38 7.97 -20.70
C GLN A 99 6.04 6.64 -20.32
N ALA A 100 5.94 6.26 -19.04
CA ALA A 100 6.54 5.03 -18.52
C ALA A 100 5.56 3.84 -18.49
N VAL A 101 4.25 4.10 -18.65
CA VAL A 101 3.17 3.10 -18.46
C VAL A 101 3.25 2.49 -17.05
N VAL A 102 3.54 3.34 -16.06
CA VAL A 102 3.63 3.01 -14.64
C VAL A 102 2.65 3.89 -13.89
N VAL A 103 1.68 3.27 -13.22
CA VAL A 103 0.67 3.98 -12.42
C VAL A 103 1.07 3.88 -10.95
N ILE A 104 1.27 5.04 -10.34
CA ILE A 104 1.56 5.24 -8.91
C ILE A 104 0.65 6.34 -8.38
N GLU A 105 0.51 6.42 -7.07
CA GLU A 105 -0.50 7.28 -6.43
C GLU A 105 0.12 8.59 -5.94
N ASP A 106 -0.64 9.67 -6.10
CA ASP A 106 -0.32 11.00 -5.58
C ASP A 106 -0.75 11.10 -4.11
N GLY A 107 0.17 11.54 -3.26
CA GLY A 107 -0.03 11.70 -1.84
C GLY A 107 -1.13 12.70 -1.45
N SER A 108 -1.45 13.65 -2.33
CA SER A 108 -2.50 14.66 -2.13
C SER A 108 -3.89 14.06 -1.93
N HIS A 109 -4.12 12.83 -2.39
CA HIS A 109 -5.39 12.12 -2.19
C HIS A 109 -5.60 11.62 -0.76
N TYR A 110 -4.54 11.55 0.06
CA TYR A 110 -4.60 10.94 1.39
C TYR A 110 -4.55 11.95 2.53
N VAL A 111 -3.74 13.01 2.40
CA VAL A 111 -3.51 13.99 3.46
C VAL A 111 -3.34 15.41 2.88
N GLN A 112 -3.73 16.42 3.66
CA GLN A 112 -3.72 17.82 3.23
C GLN A 112 -2.34 18.33 2.76
N ASN A 113 -1.24 17.79 3.31
CA ASN A 113 0.13 18.17 2.96
C ASN A 113 0.85 17.08 2.14
N GLY A 114 0.09 16.30 1.37
CA GLY A 114 0.58 15.15 0.62
C GLY A 114 1.12 15.45 -0.78
N GLU A 115 1.07 16.71 -1.24
CA GLU A 115 1.35 17.14 -2.62
C GLU A 115 2.78 16.86 -3.11
N ASN A 116 3.70 16.63 -2.16
CA ASN A 116 5.10 16.29 -2.42
C ASN A 116 5.41 14.83 -2.12
N TYR A 117 4.39 13.97 -2.04
CA TYR A 117 4.60 12.57 -1.72
C TYR A 117 4.03 11.66 -2.79
N LEU A 118 4.79 10.62 -3.13
CA LEU A 118 4.33 9.51 -3.95
C LEU A 118 4.06 8.30 -3.07
N GLN A 119 3.04 7.52 -3.43
CA GLN A 119 2.80 6.20 -2.85
C GLN A 119 3.05 5.11 -3.89
N ILE A 120 3.98 4.20 -3.58
CA ILE A 120 4.32 3.06 -4.45
C ILE A 120 3.97 1.75 -3.73
N ASN A 121 3.20 0.90 -4.41
CA ASN A 121 2.87 -0.43 -3.93
C ASN A 121 4.01 -1.43 -4.24
N PHE A 122 4.74 -1.84 -3.20
CA PHE A 122 5.78 -2.87 -3.29
C PHE A 122 5.26 -4.27 -2.91
N GLY A 123 3.97 -4.40 -2.62
CA GLY A 123 3.21 -5.64 -2.43
C GLY A 123 2.90 -6.38 -3.72
N SER A 124 3.84 -6.40 -4.66
CA SER A 124 3.74 -7.03 -5.97
C SER A 124 4.88 -8.03 -6.18
N GLN A 125 4.84 -8.77 -7.28
CA GLN A 125 5.98 -9.62 -7.67
C GLN A 125 7.19 -8.72 -7.94
N ARG A 126 8.36 -9.11 -7.41
CA ARG A 126 9.67 -8.47 -7.62
C ARG A 126 9.88 -8.04 -9.07
N TYR A 127 9.56 -8.93 -10.00
CA TYR A 127 9.64 -8.70 -11.44
C TYR A 127 8.94 -7.41 -11.89
N TRP A 128 7.71 -7.17 -11.43
CA TRP A 128 6.96 -5.97 -11.81
C TRP A 128 7.48 -4.74 -11.11
N LEU A 129 7.94 -4.87 -9.87
CA LEU A 129 8.57 -3.77 -9.15
C LEU A 129 9.85 -3.32 -9.87
N GLU A 130 10.72 -4.25 -10.25
CA GLU A 130 11.94 -3.98 -11.04
C GLU A 130 11.63 -3.39 -12.41
N ARG A 131 10.63 -3.93 -13.11
CA ARG A 131 10.25 -3.45 -14.43
C ARG A 131 9.71 -2.03 -14.37
N SER A 132 8.92 -1.70 -13.33
CA SER A 132 8.37 -0.37 -13.13
C SER A 132 9.45 0.64 -12.76
N THR A 133 10.35 0.31 -11.83
CA THR A 133 11.48 1.20 -11.49
C THR A 133 12.39 1.47 -12.68
N ASN A 134 12.66 0.46 -13.51
CA ASN A 134 13.45 0.62 -14.74
C ASN A 134 12.76 1.50 -15.80
N ARG A 135 11.43 1.54 -15.84
CA ARG A 135 10.68 2.39 -16.78
C ARG A 135 10.57 3.84 -16.34
N MET A 136 10.72 4.11 -15.04
CA MET A 136 10.64 5.47 -14.49
C MET A 136 11.97 6.23 -14.62
N GLN A 137 13.09 5.53 -14.86
CA GLN A 137 14.42 6.12 -15.11
C GLN A 137 14.40 7.01 -16.35
#